data_AF-A0A1X1QK52-F1
#
_entry.id   AF-A0A1X1QK52-F1
#
_cell.length_a   1.000
_cell.length_b   1.000
_cell.length_c   1.000
_cell.angle_alpha   90.00
_cell.angle_beta   90.00
_cell.angle_gamma   90.00
#
_symmetry.space_group_name_H-M   'P 1'
#
loop_
_entity.id
_entity.type
_entity.pdbx_description
1 polymer ?
#
loop_
_entity_poly.entity_id
_entity_poly.type
_entity_poly.pdbx_seq_one_letter_code
_entity_poly.pdbx_strand_id
1 'polypeptide(L)'
;MLDSIPAKNIRHQDAILNNLAWVIQSPPIIQGNNNHCHWAGNTFWQHANKQFATQSASPNPLALHQLINKQTDHRLGHYFETLINYWFTNSTRYQLLAQNLQVHDGKQTIGEFDFIVHDRQENKTQHWEVACKFYLGIGNTKNIENWHGPMLKDKLVNKYQKMQAHQSKLSEHPVAQSLLKKLSIHIDQKICLMKGRLFYPLNQEKRLPLPSFLITIYKVGGLNQTALFNALKNIPFFGKF
;
A
#
# COMPACT_ATOMS: atom_id res chain seq x y z
N MET A 1 6.18 42.99 15.47
CA MET A 1 7.13 42.32 16.39
C MET A 1 6.70 40.86 16.42
N LEU A 2 7.49 39.99 15.81
CA LEU A 2 7.21 38.57 15.63
C LEU A 2 7.45 37.86 16.95
N ASP A 3 6.40 37.58 17.71
CA ASP A 3 6.53 36.75 18.90
C ASP A 3 6.63 35.28 18.49
N SER A 4 7.82 34.75 18.80
CA SER A 4 8.30 33.41 18.54
C SER A 4 7.37 32.33 19.09
N ILE A 5 6.85 31.49 18.19
CA ILE A 5 6.20 30.23 18.54
C ILE A 5 7.26 29.32 19.17
N PRO A 6 7.04 28.77 20.38
CA PRO A 6 8.05 27.97 21.07
C PRO A 6 8.39 26.70 20.29
N ALA A 7 9.69 26.45 20.13
CA ALA A 7 10.30 25.36 19.34
C ALA A 7 9.88 23.92 19.73
N LYS A 8 9.07 23.75 20.79
CA LYS A 8 8.47 22.47 21.17
C LYS A 8 7.23 22.09 20.32
N ASN A 9 6.59 23.07 19.67
CA ASN A 9 5.38 22.84 18.84
C ASN A 9 5.65 22.40 17.40
N ILE A 10 6.91 22.32 16.97
CA ILE A 10 7.27 21.95 15.59
C ILE A 10 7.37 20.41 15.40
N ARG A 11 7.47 19.63 16.49
CA ARG A 11 7.66 18.16 16.42
C ARG A 11 6.38 17.33 16.23
N HIS A 12 5.20 17.93 16.27
CA HIS A 12 3.93 17.27 15.94
C HIS A 12 3.37 17.80 14.61
N GLN A 13 4.19 17.80 13.57
CA GLN A 13 3.68 17.70 12.20
C GLN A 13 2.73 16.49 12.16
N ASP A 14 1.49 16.78 11.80
CA ASP A 14 0.33 15.88 11.78
C ASP A 14 0.69 14.42 11.44
N ALA A 15 0.51 13.51 12.39
CA ALA A 15 0.85 12.10 12.24
C ALA A 15 0.16 11.45 11.04
N ILE A 16 -1.05 11.90 10.67
CA ILE A 16 -1.77 11.38 9.51
C ILE A 16 -1.13 11.87 8.20
N LEU A 17 -0.64 13.11 8.14
CA LEU A 17 0.14 13.60 7.00
C LEU A 17 1.47 12.84 6.86
N ASN A 18 2.13 12.52 7.97
CA ASN A 18 3.36 11.70 7.94
C ASN A 18 3.07 10.29 7.41
N ASN A 19 1.92 9.72 7.75
CA ASN A 19 1.50 8.42 7.23
C ASN A 19 1.21 8.51 5.72
N LEU A 20 0.48 9.52 5.26
CA LEU A 20 0.27 9.76 3.81
C LEU A 20 1.61 9.92 3.08
N ALA A 21 2.50 10.75 3.62
CA ALA A 21 3.84 10.97 3.08
C ALA A 21 4.61 9.65 2.97
N TRP A 22 4.58 8.80 4.02
CA TRP A 22 5.22 7.48 3.96
C TRP A 22 4.58 6.57 2.91
N VAL A 23 3.24 6.56 2.77
CA VAL A 23 2.56 5.74 1.75
C VAL A 23 3.07 6.10 0.36
N ILE A 24 3.23 7.39 0.07
CA ILE A 24 3.68 7.88 -1.24
C ILE A 24 5.20 7.66 -1.41
N GLN A 25 6.00 7.94 -0.38
CA GLN A 25 7.47 8.00 -0.50
C GLN A 25 8.18 6.67 -0.30
N SER A 26 7.62 5.75 0.48
CA SER A 26 8.31 4.51 0.83
C SER A 26 8.45 3.61 -0.40
N PRO A 27 9.56 2.87 -0.55
CA PRO A 27 9.64 1.86 -1.60
C PRO A 27 8.62 0.74 -1.36
N PRO A 28 8.03 0.16 -2.41
CA PRO A 28 7.18 -1.02 -2.28
C PRO A 28 8.02 -2.25 -1.91
N ILE A 29 7.38 -3.22 -1.25
CA ILE A 29 8.00 -4.52 -0.95
C ILE A 29 8.34 -5.26 -2.24
N ILE A 30 7.45 -5.20 -3.25
CA ILE A 30 7.54 -5.95 -4.50
C ILE A 30 7.54 -5.00 -5.70
N GLN A 31 8.35 -5.28 -6.74
CA GLN A 31 8.36 -4.57 -8.02
C GLN A 31 8.55 -5.50 -9.22
N GLY A 32 8.34 -4.94 -10.41
CA GLY A 32 8.62 -5.58 -11.70
C GLY A 32 7.36 -6.03 -12.42
N ASN A 33 7.54 -6.64 -13.59
CA ASN A 33 6.45 -7.23 -14.37
C ASN A 33 6.51 -8.75 -14.18
N ASN A 34 5.56 -9.30 -13.42
CA ASN A 34 5.53 -10.72 -13.11
C ASN A 34 4.13 -11.26 -13.47
N ASN A 35 4.08 -12.32 -14.29
CA ASN A 35 2.84 -13.02 -14.69
C ASN A 35 1.68 -12.10 -15.10
N HIS A 36 1.96 -11.08 -15.92
CA HIS A 36 0.98 -10.10 -16.42
C HIS A 36 0.32 -9.18 -15.37
N CYS A 37 0.79 -9.16 -14.11
CA CYS A 37 0.53 -8.03 -13.19
C CYS A 37 1.74 -7.08 -13.20
N HIS A 38 1.48 -5.78 -13.37
CA HIS A 38 2.49 -4.75 -13.19
C HIS A 38 2.61 -4.42 -11.71
N TRP A 39 3.77 -4.70 -11.11
CA TRP A 39 4.06 -4.26 -9.74
C TRP A 39 4.68 -2.87 -9.77
N ALA A 40 3.94 -1.88 -9.28
CA ALA A 40 4.36 -0.48 -9.26
C ALA A 40 5.68 -0.34 -8.51
N GLY A 41 6.77 -0.13 -9.24
CA GLY A 41 8.13 -0.17 -8.72
C GLY A 41 8.59 1.13 -8.04
N ASN A 42 9.83 1.13 -7.57
CA ASN A 42 10.38 2.29 -6.85
C ASN A 42 10.42 3.57 -7.71
N THR A 43 10.74 3.46 -9.00
CA THR A 43 10.77 4.60 -9.94
C THR A 43 9.40 5.25 -10.11
N PHE A 44 8.34 4.44 -10.20
CA PHE A 44 6.97 4.95 -10.22
C PHE A 44 6.68 5.81 -8.99
N TRP A 45 7.05 5.35 -7.79
CA TRP A 45 6.79 6.06 -6.54
C TRP A 45 7.66 7.31 -6.35
N GLN A 46 8.90 7.30 -6.85
CA GLN A 46 9.72 8.51 -6.91
C GLN A 46 9.06 9.60 -7.76
N HIS A 47 8.53 9.24 -8.93
CA HIS A 47 7.78 10.16 -9.78
C HIS A 47 6.47 10.61 -9.13
N ALA A 48 5.69 9.67 -8.58
CA ALA A 48 4.44 9.98 -7.88
C ALA A 48 4.67 10.96 -6.72
N ASN A 49 5.73 10.76 -5.92
CA ASN A 49 6.08 11.67 -4.84
C ASN A 49 6.47 13.06 -5.34
N LYS A 50 7.32 13.14 -6.35
CA LYS A 50 7.72 14.43 -6.95
C LYS A 50 6.49 15.16 -7.47
N GLN A 51 5.63 14.47 -8.21
CA GLN A 51 4.41 15.04 -8.77
C GLN A 51 3.47 15.54 -7.67
N PHE A 52 3.21 14.72 -6.65
CA PHE A 52 2.35 15.08 -5.53
C PHE A 52 2.88 16.28 -4.73
N ALA A 53 4.21 16.36 -4.54
CA ALA A 53 4.84 17.49 -3.87
C ALA A 53 4.80 18.80 -4.69
N THR A 54 4.78 18.70 -6.03
CA THR A 54 4.74 19.85 -6.94
C THR A 54 3.34 20.28 -7.35
N GLN A 55 2.30 19.52 -6.99
CA GLN A 55 0.92 19.92 -7.22
C GLN A 55 0.62 21.17 -6.39
N SER A 56 0.00 22.18 -7.01
CA SER A 56 -0.24 23.50 -6.41
C SER A 56 -1.17 23.48 -5.19
N ALA A 57 -1.81 22.34 -4.92
CA ALA A 57 -2.57 22.09 -3.70
C ALA A 57 -1.73 21.23 -2.75
N SER A 58 -1.13 21.86 -1.73
CA SER A 58 -0.62 21.13 -0.57
C SER A 58 -1.73 20.21 -0.03
N PRO A 59 -1.40 19.03 0.52
CA PRO A 59 -2.39 18.15 1.12
C PRO A 59 -3.24 18.93 2.12
N ASN A 60 -4.56 18.96 1.93
CA ASN A 60 -5.51 19.56 2.87
C ASN A 60 -5.62 18.63 4.10
N PRO A 61 -5.01 19.00 5.25
CA PRO A 61 -4.95 18.10 6.40
C PRO A 61 -6.34 17.87 6.99
N LEU A 62 -7.19 18.91 7.02
CA LEU A 62 -8.54 18.80 7.56
C LEU A 62 -9.38 17.80 6.79
N ALA A 63 -9.34 17.83 5.45
CA ALA A 63 -10.06 16.89 4.60
C ALA A 63 -9.59 15.44 4.84
N LEU A 64 -8.27 15.24 5.00
CA LEU A 64 -7.71 13.92 5.28
C LEU A 64 -8.14 13.41 6.67
N HIS A 65 -8.08 14.25 7.70
CA HIS A 65 -8.58 13.90 9.03
C HIS A 65 -10.05 13.51 9.02
N GLN A 66 -10.89 14.28 8.32
CA GLN A 66 -12.31 13.97 8.18
C GLN A 66 -12.54 12.63 7.48
N LEU A 67 -11.74 12.31 6.46
CA LEU A 67 -11.83 11.03 5.76
C LEU A 67 -11.48 9.85 6.69
N ILE A 68 -10.39 9.97 7.46
CA ILE A 68 -9.96 8.94 8.43
C ILE A 68 -10.98 8.79 9.57
N ASN A 69 -11.51 9.89 10.11
CA ASN A 69 -12.45 9.86 11.23
C ASN A 69 -13.83 9.30 10.85
N LYS A 70 -14.18 9.27 9.56
CA LYS A 70 -15.41 8.64 9.06
C LYS A 70 -15.31 7.11 8.97
N GLN A 71 -14.11 6.54 9.04
CA GLN A 71 -13.95 5.09 8.97
C GLN A 71 -14.51 4.43 10.23
N THR A 72 -15.29 3.38 10.05
CA THR A 72 -15.75 2.51 11.14
C THR A 72 -14.79 1.34 11.38
N ASP A 73 -14.02 0.97 10.36
CA ASP A 73 -13.01 -0.07 10.42
C ASP A 73 -11.61 0.54 10.42
N HIS A 74 -10.94 0.37 11.54
CA HIS A 74 -9.61 0.92 11.79
C HIS A 74 -8.49 -0.10 11.58
N ARG A 75 -8.77 -1.27 11.01
CA ARG A 75 -7.69 -2.22 10.67
C ARG A 75 -6.74 -1.57 9.67
N LEU A 76 -5.45 -1.87 9.81
CA LEU A 76 -4.37 -1.30 9.00
C LEU A 76 -4.63 -1.31 7.47
N GLY A 77 -5.27 -2.36 6.95
CA GLY A 77 -5.63 -2.45 5.52
C GLY A 77 -6.55 -1.32 5.08
N HIS A 78 -7.68 -1.15 5.78
CA HIS A 78 -8.66 -0.09 5.53
C HIS A 78 -8.09 1.31 5.73
N TYR A 79 -7.25 1.49 6.75
CA TYR A 79 -6.53 2.74 6.96
C TYR A 79 -5.62 3.06 5.78
N PHE A 80 -4.85 2.08 5.31
CA PHE A 80 -3.96 2.22 4.17
C PHE A 80 -4.71 2.52 2.87
N GLU A 81 -5.79 1.79 2.59
CA GLU A 81 -6.68 2.07 1.45
C GLU A 81 -7.23 3.51 1.50
N THR A 82 -7.58 4.01 2.68
CA THR A 82 -8.08 5.38 2.81
C THR A 82 -7.00 6.43 2.51
N LEU A 83 -5.74 6.18 2.88
CA LEU A 83 -4.63 7.05 2.48
C LEU A 83 -4.39 7.01 0.96
N ILE A 84 -4.50 5.83 0.34
CA ILE A 84 -4.40 5.68 -1.12
C ILE A 84 -5.57 6.38 -1.83
N ASN A 85 -6.79 6.26 -1.31
CA ASN A 85 -7.96 6.98 -1.81
C ASN A 85 -7.74 8.49 -1.78
N TYR A 86 -7.25 9.01 -0.65
CA TYR A 86 -6.91 10.42 -0.53
C TYR A 86 -5.87 10.84 -1.59
N TRP A 87 -4.83 10.02 -1.80
CA TRP A 87 -3.83 10.29 -2.83
C TRP A 87 -4.42 10.31 -4.24
N PHE A 88 -5.28 9.33 -4.60
CA PHE A 88 -5.92 9.30 -5.92
C PHE A 88 -6.87 10.49 -6.13
N THR A 89 -7.70 10.81 -5.14
CA THR A 89 -8.68 11.90 -5.24
C THR A 89 -8.06 13.30 -5.28
N ASN A 90 -6.85 13.45 -4.73
CA ASN A 90 -6.10 14.71 -4.77
C ASN A 90 -5.03 14.74 -5.87
N SER A 91 -4.91 13.69 -6.69
CA SER A 91 -3.94 13.65 -7.78
C SER A 91 -4.49 14.36 -9.03
N THR A 92 -3.64 15.17 -9.68
CA THR A 92 -3.94 15.71 -11.01
C THR A 92 -3.83 14.68 -12.14
N ARG A 93 -3.12 13.58 -11.90
CA ARG A 93 -2.91 12.49 -12.89
C ARG A 93 -4.05 11.49 -12.89
N TYR A 94 -4.56 11.12 -11.72
CA TYR A 94 -5.53 10.06 -11.59
C TYR A 94 -6.93 10.62 -11.39
N GLN A 95 -7.90 9.98 -12.02
CA GLN A 95 -9.30 10.14 -11.71
C GLN A 95 -9.83 8.84 -11.12
N LEU A 96 -10.36 8.88 -9.90
CA LEU A 96 -11.01 7.73 -9.29
C LEU A 96 -12.33 7.44 -10.00
N LEU A 97 -12.49 6.21 -10.50
CA LEU A 97 -13.72 5.73 -11.15
C LEU A 97 -14.54 4.84 -10.21
N ALA A 98 -13.88 3.99 -9.44
CA ALA A 98 -14.49 3.17 -8.41
C ALA A 98 -13.50 2.85 -7.28
N GLN A 99 -14.01 2.62 -6.09
CA GLN A 99 -13.28 2.13 -4.93
C GLN A 99 -14.12 1.06 -4.23
N ASN A 100 -13.48 0.00 -3.74
CA ASN A 100 -14.11 -1.10 -3.01
C ASN A 100 -15.35 -1.66 -3.74
N LEU A 101 -15.23 -1.81 -5.07
CA LEU A 101 -16.33 -2.26 -5.92
C LEU A 101 -16.46 -3.78 -5.83
N GLN A 102 -17.48 -4.24 -5.12
CA GLN A 102 -17.73 -5.66 -4.93
C GLN A 102 -18.31 -6.32 -6.17
N VAL A 103 -17.81 -7.51 -6.49
CA VAL A 103 -18.30 -8.38 -7.56
C VAL A 103 -19.03 -9.54 -6.91
N HIS A 104 -20.33 -9.63 -7.16
CA HIS A 104 -21.20 -10.67 -6.63
C HIS A 104 -21.79 -11.52 -7.75
N ASP A 105 -21.86 -12.83 -7.50
CA ASP A 105 -22.65 -13.77 -8.26
C ASP A 105 -23.75 -14.33 -7.35
N GLY A 106 -24.95 -13.75 -7.46
CA GLY A 106 -26.04 -13.99 -6.51
C GLY A 106 -25.65 -13.62 -5.08
N LYS A 107 -25.55 -14.61 -4.19
CA LYS A 107 -25.15 -14.43 -2.77
C LYS A 107 -23.63 -14.61 -2.55
N GLN A 108 -22.89 -15.01 -3.58
CA GLN A 108 -21.46 -15.28 -3.47
C GLN A 108 -20.65 -14.06 -3.86
N THR A 109 -19.76 -13.60 -2.97
CA THR A 109 -18.74 -12.62 -3.33
C THR A 109 -17.64 -13.30 -4.15
N ILE A 110 -17.48 -12.88 -5.41
CA ILE A 110 -16.41 -13.34 -6.29
C ILE A 110 -15.10 -12.63 -5.96
N GLY A 111 -15.18 -11.34 -5.64
CA GLY A 111 -14.04 -10.50 -5.30
C GLY A 111 -14.45 -9.05 -5.09
N GLU A 112 -13.45 -8.20 -4.90
CA GLU A 112 -13.62 -6.76 -4.74
C GLU A 112 -12.48 -6.08 -5.51
N PHE A 113 -12.80 -5.03 -6.26
CA PHE A 113 -11.79 -4.13 -6.81
C PHE A 113 -11.44 -3.09 -5.75
N ASP A 114 -10.20 -3.09 -5.25
CA ASP A 114 -9.77 -2.07 -4.29
C ASP A 114 -9.92 -0.68 -4.92
N PHE A 115 -9.33 -0.47 -6.11
CA PHE A 115 -9.48 0.78 -6.88
C PHE A 115 -9.55 0.53 -8.38
N ILE A 116 -10.37 1.35 -9.05
CA ILE A 116 -10.35 1.55 -10.49
C ILE A 116 -10.13 3.03 -10.74
N VAL A 117 -9.07 3.38 -11.47
CA VAL A 117 -8.70 4.77 -11.76
C VAL A 117 -8.45 4.95 -13.25
N HIS A 118 -8.74 6.14 -13.78
CA HIS A 118 -8.24 6.56 -15.08
C HIS A 118 -6.94 7.35 -14.89
N ASP A 119 -5.85 6.83 -15.44
CA ASP A 119 -4.55 7.49 -15.51
C ASP A 119 -4.53 8.41 -16.73
N ARG A 120 -4.64 9.72 -16.50
CA ARG A 120 -4.69 10.74 -17.55
C ARG A 120 -3.37 10.91 -18.30
N GLN A 121 -2.26 10.52 -17.67
CA GLN A 121 -0.94 10.65 -18.29
C GLN A 121 -0.73 9.55 -19.34
N GLU A 122 -1.10 8.31 -19.00
CA GLU A 122 -0.96 7.16 -19.89
C GLU A 122 -2.22 6.92 -20.74
N ASN A 123 -3.30 7.66 -20.47
CA ASN A 123 -4.64 7.48 -21.03
C ASN A 123 -5.13 6.02 -20.90
N LYS A 124 -5.01 5.46 -19.69
CA LYS A 124 -5.38 4.07 -19.40
C LYS A 124 -6.25 3.98 -18.17
N THR A 125 -7.26 3.14 -18.23
CA THR A 125 -8.03 2.72 -17.06
C THR A 125 -7.32 1.56 -16.37
N GLN A 126 -7.00 1.75 -15.10
CA GLN A 126 -6.18 0.85 -14.31
C GLN A 126 -7.01 0.24 -13.18
N HIS A 127 -6.97 -1.08 -13.06
CA HIS A 127 -7.38 -1.82 -11.87
C HIS A 127 -6.19 -1.92 -10.92
N TRP A 128 -6.32 -1.38 -9.72
CA TRP A 128 -5.29 -1.44 -8.68
C TRP A 128 -5.71 -2.37 -7.54
N GLU A 129 -4.78 -3.25 -7.18
CA GLU A 129 -4.82 -4.10 -5.98
C GLU A 129 -3.74 -3.61 -5.01
N VAL A 130 -4.12 -3.27 -3.78
CA VAL A 130 -3.22 -2.63 -2.82
C VAL A 130 -3.12 -3.43 -1.51
N ALA A 131 -1.95 -3.40 -0.90
CA ALA A 131 -1.73 -4.03 0.40
C ALA A 131 -0.64 -3.29 1.20
N CYS A 132 -0.83 -3.20 2.52
CA CYS A 132 0.21 -2.81 3.46
C CYS A 132 0.56 -4.01 4.35
N LYS A 133 1.82 -4.46 4.32
CA LYS A 133 2.24 -5.71 4.97
C LYS A 133 3.59 -5.62 5.67
N PHE A 134 3.75 -6.41 6.72
CA PHE A 134 4.96 -6.40 7.54
C PHE A 134 5.41 -7.84 7.74
N TYR A 135 6.66 -8.14 7.40
CA TYR A 135 7.18 -9.50 7.47
C TYR A 135 8.53 -9.55 8.17
N LEU A 136 8.71 -10.54 9.04
CA LEU A 136 9.97 -10.92 9.66
C LEU A 136 10.59 -12.07 8.87
N GLY A 137 11.84 -11.89 8.45
CA GLY A 137 12.64 -12.93 7.84
C GLY A 137 13.02 -13.98 8.89
N ILE A 138 12.89 -15.26 8.59
CA ILE A 138 13.31 -16.36 9.47
C ILE A 138 14.10 -17.36 8.62
N GLY A 139 15.38 -17.59 8.96
CA GLY A 139 16.27 -18.47 8.19
C GLY A 139 16.83 -17.80 6.93
N ASN A 140 16.79 -18.50 5.79
CA ASN A 140 17.39 -18.02 4.53
C ASN A 140 16.47 -17.02 3.81
N THR A 141 16.63 -15.74 4.11
CA THR A 141 15.82 -14.62 3.59
C THR A 141 15.94 -14.37 2.08
N LYS A 142 16.82 -15.11 1.36
CA LYS A 142 16.77 -15.18 -0.11
C LYS A 142 15.48 -15.81 -0.62
N ASN A 143 14.88 -16.70 0.17
CA ASN A 143 13.66 -17.41 -0.21
C ASN A 143 12.45 -16.60 0.26
N ILE A 144 11.52 -16.28 -0.65
CA ILE A 144 10.31 -15.51 -0.34
C ILE A 144 9.43 -16.20 0.73
N GLU A 145 9.52 -17.52 0.85
CA GLU A 145 8.77 -18.31 1.83
C GLU A 145 9.18 -18.06 3.30
N ASN A 146 10.38 -17.54 3.49
CA ASN A 146 10.99 -17.29 4.80
C ASN A 146 10.61 -15.92 5.38
N TRP A 147 9.62 -15.25 4.79
CA TRP A 147 9.11 -13.95 5.26
C TRP A 147 7.72 -14.12 5.88
N HIS A 148 7.66 -13.99 7.21
CA HIS A 148 6.50 -14.32 8.03
C HIS A 148 5.86 -13.10 8.66
N GLY A 149 4.52 -13.01 8.63
CA GLY A 149 3.79 -11.93 9.26
C GLY A 149 3.84 -11.98 10.80
N PRO A 150 3.32 -10.96 11.50
CA PRO A 150 3.53 -10.80 12.95
C PRO A 150 3.01 -11.95 13.82
N MET A 151 2.00 -12.69 13.35
CA MET A 151 1.44 -13.87 14.03
C MET A 151 1.84 -15.19 13.36
N LEU A 152 2.82 -15.19 12.45
CA LEU A 152 3.26 -16.31 11.60
C LEU A 152 2.18 -16.98 10.71
N LYS A 153 0.92 -16.55 10.80
CA LYS A 153 -0.20 -17.04 9.97
C LYS A 153 -0.18 -16.49 8.53
N ASP A 154 0.46 -15.34 8.32
CA ASP A 154 0.63 -14.72 7.00
C ASP A 154 2.06 -14.98 6.50
N LYS A 155 2.22 -15.28 5.22
CA LYS A 155 3.52 -15.41 4.55
C LYS A 155 3.54 -14.51 3.32
N LEU A 156 4.66 -13.84 3.08
CA LEU A 156 4.84 -12.97 1.92
C LEU A 156 4.53 -13.70 0.62
N VAL A 157 5.02 -14.94 0.47
CA VAL A 157 4.77 -15.77 -0.72
C VAL A 157 3.28 -15.97 -1.00
N ASN A 158 2.49 -16.27 0.03
CA ASN A 158 1.06 -16.52 -0.11
C ASN A 158 0.31 -15.24 -0.51
N LYS A 159 0.63 -14.10 0.12
CA LYS A 159 0.00 -12.82 -0.24
C LYS A 159 0.41 -12.37 -1.64
N TYR A 160 1.68 -12.53 -2.01
CA TYR A 160 2.18 -12.25 -3.36
C TYR A 160 1.43 -13.06 -4.42
N GLN A 161 1.37 -14.39 -4.25
CA GLN A 161 0.66 -15.29 -5.16
C GLN A 161 -0.83 -14.98 -5.21
N LYS A 162 -1.48 -14.70 -4.07
CA LYS A 162 -2.91 -14.34 -4.03
C LYS A 162 -3.18 -13.06 -4.85
N MET A 163 -2.40 -12.01 -4.64
CA MET A 163 -2.57 -10.74 -5.37
C MET A 163 -2.38 -10.93 -6.88
N GLN A 164 -1.30 -11.61 -7.28
CA GLN A 164 -0.96 -11.75 -8.69
C GLN A 164 -1.83 -12.77 -9.44
N ALA A 165 -2.11 -13.92 -8.83
CA ALA A 165 -2.80 -15.01 -9.53
C ALA A 165 -4.32 -14.93 -9.43
N HIS A 166 -4.86 -14.23 -8.43
CA HIS A 166 -6.31 -14.17 -8.17
C HIS A 166 -6.83 -12.74 -8.19
N GLN A 167 -6.39 -11.88 -7.26
CA GLN A 167 -7.04 -10.57 -7.07
C GLN A 167 -6.87 -9.67 -8.30
N SER A 168 -5.65 -9.54 -8.83
CA SER A 168 -5.40 -8.75 -10.04
C SER A 168 -6.09 -9.31 -11.29
N LYS A 169 -6.47 -10.59 -11.31
CA LYS A 169 -7.22 -11.20 -12.41
C LYS A 169 -8.73 -11.01 -12.31
N LEU A 170 -9.24 -10.35 -11.26
CA LEU A 170 -10.68 -10.15 -11.09
C LEU A 170 -11.33 -9.48 -12.31
N SER A 171 -10.64 -8.53 -12.95
CA SER A 171 -11.10 -7.88 -14.19
C SER A 171 -11.28 -8.81 -15.40
N GLU A 172 -10.71 -10.01 -15.35
CA GLU A 172 -10.87 -11.05 -16.39
C GLU A 172 -12.06 -11.99 -16.08
N HIS A 173 -12.61 -11.96 -14.86
CA HIS A 173 -13.69 -12.85 -14.47
C HIS A 173 -15.00 -12.48 -15.21
N PRO A 174 -15.76 -13.43 -15.78
CA PRO A 174 -16.97 -13.11 -16.57
C PRO A 174 -18.02 -12.26 -15.84
N VAL A 175 -18.24 -12.55 -14.55
CA VAL A 175 -19.14 -11.76 -13.69
C VAL A 175 -18.64 -10.32 -13.52
N ALA A 176 -17.33 -10.15 -13.33
CA ALA A 176 -16.72 -8.83 -13.20
C ALA A 176 -16.76 -8.06 -14.53
N GLN A 177 -16.47 -8.71 -15.66
CA GLN A 177 -16.59 -8.08 -16.98
C GLN A 177 -18.02 -7.60 -17.27
N SER A 178 -19.02 -8.40 -16.86
CA SER A 178 -20.43 -8.02 -17.00
C SER A 178 -20.77 -6.80 -16.14
N LEU A 179 -20.25 -6.72 -14.91
CA LEU A 179 -20.40 -5.55 -14.04
C LEU A 179 -19.71 -4.32 -14.64
N LEU A 180 -18.44 -4.45 -15.05
CA LEU A 180 -17.64 -3.37 -15.63
C LEU A 180 -18.29 -2.83 -16.91
N LYS A 181 -18.83 -3.69 -17.78
CA LYS A 181 -19.58 -3.29 -18.97
C LYS A 181 -20.82 -2.45 -18.63
N LYS A 182 -21.59 -2.83 -17.60
CA LYS A 182 -22.75 -2.04 -17.14
C LYS A 182 -22.34 -0.65 -16.64
N LEU A 183 -21.16 -0.56 -16.03
CA LEU A 183 -20.58 0.70 -15.56
C LEU A 183 -19.86 1.48 -16.68
N SER A 184 -19.83 0.97 -17.92
CA SER A 184 -19.06 1.53 -19.03
C SER A 184 -17.57 1.68 -18.72
N ILE A 185 -17.01 0.74 -17.93
CA ILE A 185 -15.60 0.68 -17.57
C ILE A 185 -14.94 -0.44 -18.37
N HIS A 186 -13.84 -0.11 -19.06
CA HIS A 186 -12.92 -1.07 -19.65
C HIS A 186 -11.59 -1.00 -18.89
N ILE A 187 -10.98 -2.14 -18.53
CA ILE A 187 -9.70 -2.17 -17.81
C ILE A 187 -8.56 -2.41 -18.79
N ASP A 188 -7.69 -1.43 -18.97
CA ASP A 188 -6.53 -1.49 -19.87
C ASP A 188 -5.31 -2.11 -19.18
N GLN A 189 -5.20 -1.94 -17.86
CA GLN A 189 -4.01 -2.34 -17.11
C GLN A 189 -4.34 -2.76 -15.68
N LYS A 190 -3.55 -3.70 -15.16
CA LYS A 190 -3.64 -4.23 -13.80
C LYS A 190 -2.38 -3.89 -13.02
N ILE A 191 -2.56 -3.26 -11.87
CA ILE A 191 -1.48 -2.77 -11.02
C ILE A 191 -1.56 -3.44 -9.66
N CYS A 192 -0.46 -4.06 -9.23
CA CYS A 192 -0.31 -4.60 -7.89
C CYS A 192 0.62 -3.67 -7.08
N LEU A 193 0.20 -3.32 -5.86
CA LEU A 193 0.97 -2.50 -4.94
C LEU A 193 1.05 -3.17 -3.57
N MET A 194 2.26 -3.46 -3.10
CA MET A 194 2.47 -3.87 -1.72
C MET A 194 3.45 -2.92 -1.04
N LYS A 195 2.95 -2.05 -0.16
CA LYS A 195 3.75 -1.22 0.74
C LYS A 195 3.98 -1.97 2.05
N GLY A 196 4.92 -1.49 2.85
CA GLY A 196 5.25 -2.16 4.11
C GLY A 196 6.73 -2.23 4.40
N ARG A 197 7.12 -3.22 5.22
CA ARG A 197 8.52 -3.43 5.61
C ARG A 197 8.87 -4.91 5.77
N LEU A 198 10.07 -5.25 5.32
CA LEU A 198 10.74 -6.52 5.63
C LEU A 198 11.75 -6.31 6.76
N PHE A 199 11.69 -7.16 7.78
CA PHE A 199 12.52 -7.08 8.97
C PHE A 199 13.46 -8.28 9.06
N TYR A 200 14.76 -8.04 9.22
CA TYR A 200 15.73 -9.11 9.42
C TYR A 200 15.85 -9.53 10.90
N PRO A 201 16.16 -10.81 11.18
CA PRO A 201 16.60 -11.24 12.51
C PRO A 201 17.83 -10.48 12.97
N LEU A 202 17.91 -10.25 14.28
CA LEU A 202 19.04 -9.62 14.93
C LEU A 202 20.39 -10.30 14.66
N ASN A 203 20.43 -11.61 14.88
CA ASN A 203 21.65 -12.40 14.90
C ASN A 203 22.18 -12.68 13.48
N GLN A 204 21.54 -12.11 12.46
CA GLN A 204 21.98 -12.21 11.08
C GLN A 204 22.85 -11.00 10.75
N GLU A 205 24.14 -11.11 11.06
CA GLU A 205 25.12 -10.04 10.81
C GLU A 205 25.28 -9.71 9.33
N LYS A 206 25.16 -10.72 8.46
CA LYS A 206 25.19 -10.57 6.99
C LYS A 206 23.78 -10.57 6.42
N ARG A 207 23.38 -9.43 5.83
CA ARG A 207 22.17 -9.36 4.98
C ARG A 207 22.41 -10.24 3.76
N LEU A 208 21.62 -11.30 3.64
CA LEU A 208 21.60 -12.05 2.38
C LEU A 208 20.94 -11.15 1.31
N PRO A 209 21.44 -11.16 0.06
CA PRO A 209 20.82 -10.40 -1.01
C PRO A 209 19.38 -10.87 -1.22
N LEU A 210 18.45 -9.94 -1.32
CA LEU A 210 17.07 -10.23 -1.64
C LEU A 210 16.94 -10.71 -3.09
N PRO A 211 15.88 -11.47 -3.43
CA PRO A 211 15.41 -11.57 -4.81
C PRO A 211 15.25 -10.18 -5.44
N SER A 212 15.57 -10.04 -6.73
CA SER A 212 15.58 -8.75 -7.43
C SER A 212 14.22 -8.01 -7.45
N PHE A 213 13.13 -8.76 -7.27
CA PHE A 213 11.78 -8.20 -7.18
C PHE A 213 11.43 -7.66 -5.78
N LEU A 214 12.27 -7.89 -4.75
CA LEU A 214 12.08 -7.35 -3.40
C LEU A 214 13.04 -6.18 -3.12
N ILE A 215 12.55 -5.08 -2.54
CA ILE A 215 13.34 -3.82 -2.44
C ILE A 215 13.40 -3.23 -1.03
N THR A 216 12.33 -3.35 -0.23
CA THR A 216 12.24 -2.62 1.04
C THR A 216 12.76 -3.44 2.21
N ILE A 217 13.83 -2.96 2.86
CA ILE A 217 14.44 -3.63 4.03
C ILE A 217 14.66 -2.68 5.20
N TYR A 218 14.37 -3.17 6.41
CA TYR A 218 14.72 -2.50 7.66
C TYR A 218 15.44 -3.50 8.57
N LYS A 219 16.56 -3.08 9.16
CA LYS A 219 17.17 -3.81 10.28
C LYS A 219 16.40 -3.37 11.52
N VAL A 220 15.79 -4.31 12.24
CA VAL A 220 15.22 -3.99 13.55
C VAL A 220 16.14 -4.55 14.61
N GLY A 221 16.56 -3.69 15.54
CA GLY A 221 17.17 -4.15 16.78
C GLY A 221 16.17 -4.97 17.58
N GLY A 222 16.60 -6.07 18.18
CA GLY A 222 15.98 -6.58 19.39
C GLY A 222 14.73 -7.44 19.27
N LEU A 223 14.36 -8.06 18.15
CA LEU A 223 13.00 -8.60 18.06
C LEU A 223 12.89 -10.12 18.26
N ASN A 224 12.45 -10.53 19.46
CA ASN A 224 11.60 -11.72 19.61
C ASN A 224 10.19 -11.42 19.05
N GLN A 225 9.32 -12.42 18.87
CA GLN A 225 7.97 -12.21 18.28
C GLN A 225 7.17 -11.11 19.00
N THR A 226 7.26 -11.05 20.34
CA THR A 226 6.65 -10.02 21.19
C THR A 226 7.20 -8.63 20.86
N ALA A 227 8.49 -8.55 20.56
CA ALA A 227 9.15 -7.31 20.20
C ALA A 227 8.86 -6.90 18.76
N LEU A 228 8.62 -7.80 17.79
CA LEU A 228 8.09 -7.41 16.47
C LEU A 228 6.78 -6.63 16.63
N PHE A 229 5.86 -7.12 17.46
CA PHE A 229 4.66 -6.35 17.82
C PHE A 229 5.00 -4.98 18.43
N ASN A 230 6.00 -4.86 19.30
CA ASN A 230 6.41 -3.58 19.89
C ASN A 230 7.20 -2.66 18.94
N ALA A 231 7.94 -3.19 17.97
CA ALA A 231 8.63 -2.41 16.95
C ALA A 231 7.65 -1.92 15.89
N LEU A 232 6.62 -2.71 15.59
CA LEU A 232 5.49 -2.25 14.80
C LEU A 232 4.90 -0.99 15.45
N LYS A 233 4.64 -0.97 16.78
CA LYS A 233 4.18 0.23 17.53
C LYS A 233 5.02 1.50 17.32
N ASN A 234 6.31 1.37 17.01
CA ASN A 234 7.24 2.50 16.78
C ASN A 234 7.38 2.90 15.30
N ILE A 235 6.73 2.19 14.38
CA ILE A 235 6.60 2.63 12.99
C ILE A 235 5.50 3.68 12.96
N PRO A 236 5.69 4.83 12.26
CA PRO A 236 4.62 5.82 12.05
C PRO A 236 3.49 5.18 11.22
N PHE A 237 2.63 4.38 11.86
CA PHE A 237 1.44 3.64 11.38
C PHE A 237 0.72 2.95 12.54
N PHE A 238 1.43 2.51 13.61
CA PHE A 238 0.87 1.65 14.66
C PHE A 238 0.63 2.32 16.01
N GLY A 239 0.95 3.60 16.20
CA GLY A 239 0.77 4.28 17.49
C GLY A 239 -0.67 4.32 18.01
N LYS A 240 -1.65 3.79 17.27
CA LYS A 240 -3.07 3.70 17.61
C LYS A 240 -3.74 2.35 17.25
N PHE A 241 -2.99 1.31 16.89
CA PHE A 241 -3.53 -0.04 16.57
C PHE A 241 -2.91 -1.14 17.43
#